data_AF-A0A6P2HIE1-F1
#
_entry.id   AF-A0A6P2HIE1-F1
#
_cell.length_a   1.000
_cell.length_b   1.000
_cell.length_c   1.000
_cell.angle_alpha   90.00
_cell.angle_beta   90.00
_cell.angle_gamma   90.00
#
_symmetry.space_group_name_H-M   'P 1'
#
loop_
_entity.id
_entity.type
_entity.pdbx_description
1 polymer ?
#
loop_
_entity_poly.entity_id
_entity_poly.type
_entity_poly.pdbx_seq_one_letter_code
_entity_poly.pdbx_strand_id
1 'polypeptide(L)'
;MTLTDFIAVVSVPLSLLAGGAGIFAGIGLSNKEERLKTIKGLQTKGFGQRKIQFAINTWSNIFERFFGSRYLARRQLLSIPIYTIIMSVAFFATWIAWIYLLQNPEHRLGPLPVAVRLALSDFYGQGILACIVTDVIAIQITKFSLRRLSGSGLFSARFLVSYLINLAACFFMFTVVVFVFRVEDMVRLYMQVAPHDSMPVVPYTPFDYIRSSIDLFHLETAIYVTSRGWVSTYFMPQSVILYCAIATQSTVVFMIVATGLFRATQLSKTFLLSAVRGMGTPRANANGLVVFFVASLFAIAMGFMAIFWLIKEIL
;
A
#
# COMPACT_ATOMS: atom_id res chain seq x y z
N MET A 1 -16.66 13.20 -21.80
CA MET A 1 -15.79 14.07 -20.98
C MET A 1 -16.12 15.49 -21.41
N THR A 2 -16.52 16.39 -20.50
CA THR A 2 -16.99 17.72 -20.94
C THR A 2 -15.80 18.58 -21.38
N LEU A 3 -16.03 19.55 -22.28
CA LEU A 3 -15.01 20.50 -22.78
C LEU A 3 -14.21 21.15 -21.62
N THR A 4 -14.90 21.48 -20.54
CA THR A 4 -14.34 22.05 -19.31
C THR A 4 -13.42 21.08 -18.58
N ASP A 5 -13.73 19.78 -18.55
CA ASP A 5 -12.87 18.76 -17.93
C ASP A 5 -11.60 18.54 -18.74
N PHE A 6 -11.70 18.55 -20.08
CA PHE A 6 -10.55 18.38 -20.96
C PHE A 6 -9.59 19.58 -20.90
N ILE A 7 -10.12 20.81 -20.94
CA ILE A 7 -9.32 22.04 -20.75
C ILE A 7 -8.69 22.07 -19.36
N ALA A 8 -9.39 21.64 -18.30
CA ALA A 8 -8.83 21.55 -16.97
C ALA A 8 -7.68 20.53 -16.89
N VAL A 9 -7.84 19.36 -17.51
CA VAL A 9 -6.81 18.29 -17.52
C VAL A 9 -5.58 18.68 -18.35
N VAL A 10 -5.76 19.39 -19.47
CA VAL A 10 -4.66 19.83 -20.34
C VAL A 10 -3.97 21.10 -19.80
N SER A 11 -4.71 22.01 -19.18
CA SER A 11 -4.15 23.26 -18.62
C SER A 11 -3.22 23.03 -17.43
N VAL A 12 -3.43 22.00 -16.62
CA VAL A 12 -2.58 21.69 -15.45
C VAL A 12 -1.12 21.39 -15.84
N PRO A 13 -0.82 20.42 -16.73
CA PRO A 13 0.55 20.18 -17.17
C PRO A 13 1.15 21.36 -17.95
N LEU A 14 0.35 22.08 -18.75
CA LEU A 14 0.77 23.30 -19.45
C LEU A 14 1.20 24.42 -18.48
N SER A 15 0.42 24.65 -17.43
CA SER A 15 0.71 25.66 -16.39
C SER A 15 1.96 25.31 -15.59
N LEU A 16 2.15 24.02 -15.28
CA LEU A 16 3.33 23.51 -14.58
C LEU A 16 4.59 23.67 -15.44
N LEU A 17 4.51 23.37 -16.74
CA LEU A 17 5.63 23.52 -17.67
C LEU A 17 5.96 24.99 -17.92
N ALA A 18 4.96 25.84 -18.16
CA ALA A 18 5.17 27.29 -18.35
C ALA A 18 5.68 27.98 -17.08
N GLY A 19 5.14 27.62 -15.91
CA GLY A 19 5.60 28.13 -14.62
C GLY A 19 7.02 27.68 -14.29
N GLY A 20 7.35 26.40 -14.53
CA GLY A 20 8.71 25.88 -14.39
C GLY A 20 9.70 26.58 -15.33
N ALA A 21 9.31 26.75 -16.60
CA ALA A 21 10.10 27.42 -17.61
C ALA A 21 10.33 28.92 -17.30
N GLY A 22 9.31 29.64 -16.81
CA GLY A 22 9.40 31.04 -16.39
C GLY A 22 10.32 31.24 -15.18
N ILE A 23 10.27 30.33 -14.20
CA ILE A 23 11.20 30.33 -13.06
C ILE A 23 12.64 30.08 -13.53
N PHE A 24 12.84 29.16 -14.47
CA PHE A 24 14.17 28.89 -15.05
C PHE A 24 14.71 30.08 -15.84
N ALA A 25 13.87 30.74 -16.65
CA ALA A 25 14.26 31.94 -17.41
C ALA A 25 14.55 33.13 -16.48
N GLY A 26 13.73 33.34 -15.44
CA GLY A 26 13.94 34.40 -14.45
C GLY A 26 15.24 34.24 -13.66
N ILE A 27 15.56 33.02 -13.22
CA ILE A 27 16.85 32.75 -12.54
C ILE A 27 18.01 32.84 -13.56
N GLY A 28 17.81 32.43 -14.81
CA GLY A 28 18.79 32.53 -15.90
C GLY A 28 19.13 33.96 -16.33
N LEU A 29 18.23 34.92 -16.12
CA LEU A 29 18.39 36.36 -16.39
C LEU A 29 18.80 37.18 -15.16
N SER A 30 18.70 36.62 -13.95
CA SER A 30 19.06 37.29 -12.69
C SER A 30 20.56 37.61 -12.58
N ASN A 31 20.93 38.62 -11.78
CA ASN A 31 22.34 38.99 -11.60
C ASN A 31 23.12 37.92 -10.79
N LYS A 32 24.45 37.85 -10.99
CA LYS A 32 25.33 36.87 -10.31
C LYS A 32 25.15 36.87 -8.78
N GLU A 33 24.90 38.04 -8.19
CA GLU A 33 24.68 38.21 -6.76
C GLU A 33 23.35 37.58 -6.30
N GLU A 34 22.27 37.70 -7.07
CA GLU A 34 20.96 37.09 -6.78
C GLU A 34 21.01 35.56 -6.92
N ARG A 35 21.77 35.05 -7.89
CA ARG A 35 22.01 33.59 -8.03
C ARG A 35 22.78 33.06 -6.83
N LEU A 36 23.80 33.78 -6.35
CA LEU A 36 24.55 33.39 -5.16
C LEU A 36 23.69 33.42 -3.89
N LYS A 37 22.81 34.41 -3.73
CA LYS A 37 21.80 34.45 -2.65
C LYS A 37 20.85 33.25 -2.73
N THR A 38 20.39 32.91 -3.93
CA THR A 38 19.50 31.77 -4.19
C THR A 38 20.18 30.43 -3.89
N ILE A 39 21.45 30.25 -4.30
CA ILE A 39 22.25 29.06 -3.98
C ILE A 39 22.43 28.92 -2.47
N LYS A 40 22.81 30.00 -1.76
CA LYS A 40 22.95 29.97 -0.30
C LYS A 40 21.62 29.60 0.38
N GLY A 41 20.50 30.17 -0.08
CA GLY A 41 19.16 29.84 0.42
C GLY A 41 18.71 28.40 0.12
N LEU A 42 19.06 27.85 -1.04
CA LEU A 42 18.75 26.46 -1.41
C LEU A 42 19.63 25.46 -0.65
N GLN A 43 20.89 25.81 -0.36
CA GLN A 43 21.81 24.98 0.41
C GLN A 43 21.33 24.81 1.85
N THR A 44 20.84 25.88 2.48
CA THR A 44 20.31 25.85 3.86
C THR A 44 18.98 25.12 3.97
N LYS A 45 18.17 25.07 2.91
CA LYS A 45 16.90 24.32 2.90
C LYS A 45 17.14 22.81 2.85
N GLY A 46 16.52 22.08 3.79
CA GLY A 46 16.59 20.63 3.88
C GLY A 46 15.59 19.86 3.00
N PHE A 47 14.72 20.53 2.23
CA PHE A 47 13.70 19.89 1.36
C PHE A 47 12.88 18.77 2.06
N GLY A 48 12.56 18.95 3.33
CA GLY A 48 11.80 17.95 4.11
C GLY A 48 12.60 16.72 4.55
N GLN A 49 13.88 16.58 4.17
CA GLN A 49 14.73 15.42 4.49
C GLN A 49 14.77 15.10 5.99
N ARG A 50 14.89 16.12 6.85
CA ARG A 50 14.85 15.93 8.31
C ARG A 50 13.53 15.34 8.81
N LYS A 51 12.40 15.78 8.25
CA LYS A 51 11.07 15.27 8.61
C LYS A 51 10.90 13.82 8.16
N ILE A 52 11.37 13.49 6.96
CA ILE A 52 11.32 12.12 6.42
C ILE A 52 12.22 11.19 7.24
N GLN A 53 13.45 11.60 7.56
CA GLN A 53 14.35 10.82 8.41
C GLN A 53 13.79 10.61 9.82
N PHE A 54 13.18 11.65 10.39
CA PHE A 54 12.50 11.54 11.67
C PHE A 54 11.34 10.54 11.61
N ALA A 55 10.52 10.56 10.55
CA ALA A 55 9.43 9.61 10.36
C ALA A 55 9.93 8.16 10.24
N ILE A 56 10.99 7.92 9.46
CA ILE A 56 11.63 6.58 9.32
C ILE A 56 12.10 6.07 10.70
N ASN A 57 12.87 6.89 11.42
CA ASN A 57 13.41 6.49 12.73
C ASN A 57 12.29 6.28 13.76
N THR A 58 11.29 7.16 13.77
CA THR A 58 10.14 7.06 14.69
C THR A 58 9.37 5.77 14.46
N TRP A 59 9.08 5.45 13.20
CA TRP A 59 8.31 4.26 12.86
C TRP A 59 9.07 2.96 13.20
N SER A 60 10.36 2.90 12.87
CA SER A 60 11.22 1.77 13.25
C SER A 60 11.29 1.59 14.77
N ASN A 61 11.43 2.70 15.51
CA ASN A 61 11.49 2.67 16.98
C ASN A 61 10.17 2.22 17.60
N ILE A 62 9.02 2.65 17.07
CA ILE A 62 7.70 2.18 17.53
C ILE A 62 7.59 0.67 17.33
N PHE A 63 7.95 0.18 16.14
CA PHE A 63 7.91 -1.26 15.83
C PHE A 63 8.80 -2.08 16.77
N GLU A 64 10.05 -1.67 16.97
CA GLU A 64 10.97 -2.35 17.88
C GLU A 64 10.57 -2.23 19.36
N ARG A 65 9.95 -1.12 19.76
CA ARG A 65 9.45 -0.96 21.13
C ARG A 65 8.28 -1.92 21.40
N PHE A 66 7.38 -2.06 20.44
CA PHE A 66 6.19 -2.89 20.57
C PHE A 66 6.55 -4.38 20.52
N PHE A 67 7.30 -4.81 19.50
CA PHE A 67 7.61 -6.23 19.29
C PHE A 67 8.98 -6.67 19.85
N GLY A 68 9.83 -5.75 20.29
CA GLY A 68 11.18 -6.01 20.75
C GLY A 68 12.21 -6.07 19.61
N SER A 69 13.43 -5.62 19.88
CA SER A 69 14.54 -5.68 18.91
C SER A 69 15.10 -7.08 18.68
N ARG A 70 14.95 -8.00 19.66
CA ARG A 70 15.34 -9.42 19.56
C ARG A 70 14.22 -10.29 18.96
N TYR A 71 14.59 -11.40 18.31
CA TYR A 71 13.64 -12.44 17.93
C TYR A 71 13.08 -13.10 19.19
N LEU A 72 11.79 -13.47 19.15
CA LEU A 72 11.10 -14.15 20.26
C LEU A 72 11.27 -13.45 21.62
N ALA A 73 11.21 -12.11 21.63
CA ALA A 73 11.34 -11.36 22.87
C ALA A 73 10.16 -11.67 23.81
N ARG A 74 10.39 -11.79 25.13
CA ARG A 74 9.35 -12.16 26.12
C ARG A 74 8.07 -11.30 26.01
N ARG A 75 8.21 -10.01 25.68
CA ARG A 75 7.07 -9.09 25.48
C ARG A 75 6.14 -9.50 24.33
N GLN A 76 6.63 -10.27 23.35
CA GLN A 76 5.85 -10.75 22.21
C GLN A 76 4.72 -11.69 22.61
N LEU A 77 4.84 -12.36 23.76
CA LEU A 77 3.77 -13.20 24.31
C LEU A 77 2.49 -12.40 24.57
N LEU A 78 2.61 -11.10 24.86
CA LEU A 78 1.49 -10.21 25.13
C LEU A 78 1.27 -9.20 24.00
N SER A 79 2.33 -8.67 23.40
CA SER A 79 2.22 -7.65 22.35
C SER A 79 1.60 -8.19 21.06
N ILE A 80 1.87 -9.45 20.69
CA ILE A 80 1.34 -10.02 19.45
C ILE A 80 -0.16 -10.29 19.58
N PRO A 81 -0.66 -11.00 20.61
CA PRO A 81 -2.11 -11.16 20.78
C PRO A 81 -2.87 -9.83 20.86
N ILE A 82 -2.33 -8.84 21.58
CA ILE A 82 -2.94 -7.50 21.66
C ILE A 82 -2.96 -6.83 20.28
N TYR A 83 -1.85 -6.90 19.53
CA TYR A 83 -1.79 -6.40 18.16
C TYR A 83 -2.86 -7.05 17.28
N THR A 84 -2.94 -8.38 17.29
CA THR A 84 -3.91 -9.13 16.48
C THR A 84 -5.34 -8.73 16.81
N ILE A 85 -5.69 -8.59 18.10
CA ILE A 85 -7.02 -8.13 18.54
C ILE A 85 -7.30 -6.70 18.06
N ILE A 86 -6.36 -5.77 18.23
CA ILE A 86 -6.55 -4.38 17.83
C ILE A 86 -6.75 -4.28 16.32
N MET A 87 -5.91 -4.99 15.55
CA MET A 87 -6.01 -5.00 14.10
C MET A 87 -7.29 -5.67 13.62
N SER A 88 -7.69 -6.81 14.19
CA SER A 88 -8.94 -7.47 13.82
C SER A 88 -10.15 -6.59 14.11
N VAL A 89 -10.19 -5.92 15.28
CA VAL A 89 -11.24 -4.94 15.60
C VAL A 89 -11.27 -3.80 14.59
N ALA A 90 -10.12 -3.25 14.21
CA ALA A 90 -10.05 -2.18 13.21
C ALA A 90 -10.59 -2.63 11.83
N PHE A 91 -10.27 -3.85 11.40
CA PHE A 91 -10.78 -4.38 10.13
C PHE A 91 -12.29 -4.65 10.18
N PHE A 92 -12.79 -5.28 11.26
CA PHE A 92 -14.23 -5.46 11.43
C PHE A 92 -14.98 -4.14 11.54
N ALA A 93 -14.44 -3.15 12.25
CA ALA A 93 -15.03 -1.81 12.33
C ALA A 93 -15.08 -1.13 10.95
N THR A 94 -14.03 -1.30 10.13
CA THR A 94 -13.99 -0.79 8.75
C THR A 94 -15.04 -1.46 7.88
N TRP A 95 -15.22 -2.77 8.01
CA TRP A 95 -16.25 -3.52 7.28
C TRP A 95 -17.67 -3.09 7.70
N ILE A 96 -17.91 -2.97 9.01
CA ILE A 96 -19.19 -2.48 9.53
C ILE A 96 -19.46 -1.05 9.02
N ALA A 97 -18.46 -0.16 9.08
CA ALA A 97 -18.58 1.20 8.57
C ALA A 97 -18.91 1.22 7.07
N TRP A 98 -18.25 0.37 6.28
CA TRP A 98 -18.53 0.24 4.84
C TRP A 98 -20.00 -0.18 4.59
N ILE A 99 -20.53 -1.15 5.33
CA ILE A 99 -21.93 -1.58 5.20
C ILE A 99 -22.89 -0.42 5.51
N TYR A 100 -22.73 0.24 6.66
CA TYR A 100 -23.67 1.27 7.10
C TYR A 100 -23.53 2.62 6.37
N LEU A 101 -22.34 2.96 5.85
CA LEU A 101 -22.11 4.23 5.15
C LEU A 101 -22.31 4.14 3.64
N LEU A 102 -22.03 2.98 3.03
CA LEU A 102 -21.99 2.85 1.57
C LEU A 102 -23.06 1.90 1.00
N GLN A 103 -23.48 0.88 1.76
CA GLN A 103 -24.50 -0.08 1.31
C GLN A 103 -25.90 0.16 1.88
N ASN A 104 -26.03 1.03 2.89
CA ASN A 104 -27.31 1.34 3.52
C ASN A 104 -27.88 2.65 2.96
N PRO A 105 -28.77 2.62 1.94
CA PRO A 105 -29.34 3.83 1.36
C PRO A 105 -30.14 4.64 2.38
N GLU A 106 -30.74 3.99 3.39
CA GLU A 106 -31.50 4.65 4.44
C GLU A 106 -30.62 5.24 5.56
N HIS A 107 -29.33 4.91 5.62
CA HIS A 107 -28.37 5.33 6.65
C HIS A 107 -28.84 5.09 8.10
N ARG A 108 -29.78 4.15 8.29
CA ARG A 108 -30.32 3.81 9.62
C ARG A 108 -29.45 2.77 10.32
N LEU A 109 -29.09 3.04 11.57
CA LEU A 109 -28.41 2.08 12.42
C LEU A 109 -29.40 1.00 12.88
N GLY A 110 -29.35 -0.16 12.24
CA GLY A 110 -30.08 -1.38 12.62
C GLY A 110 -29.17 -2.42 13.27
N PRO A 111 -29.70 -3.60 13.64
CA PRO A 111 -28.87 -4.72 14.12
C PRO A 111 -27.85 -5.15 13.06
N LEU A 112 -26.69 -5.67 13.51
CA LEU A 112 -25.65 -6.15 12.62
C LEU A 112 -26.18 -7.24 11.67
N PRO A 113 -25.82 -7.20 10.36
CA PRO A 113 -26.16 -8.26 9.42
C PRO A 113 -25.72 -9.63 9.93
N VAL A 114 -26.53 -10.66 9.65
CA VAL A 114 -26.29 -12.04 10.10
C VAL A 114 -24.90 -12.54 9.67
N ALA A 115 -24.49 -12.20 8.45
CA ALA A 115 -23.18 -12.56 7.92
C ALA A 115 -22.01 -12.00 8.75
N VAL A 116 -22.10 -10.74 9.19
CA VAL A 116 -21.07 -10.10 10.03
C VAL A 116 -21.06 -10.70 11.44
N ARG A 117 -22.23 -11.01 11.99
CA ARG A 117 -22.34 -11.65 13.32
C ARG A 117 -21.72 -13.04 13.33
N LEU A 118 -21.98 -13.84 12.31
CA LEU A 118 -21.37 -15.16 12.14
C LEU A 118 -19.85 -15.04 11.96
N ALA A 119 -19.40 -14.15 11.07
CA ALA A 119 -17.97 -13.92 10.85
C ALA A 119 -17.22 -13.50 12.12
N LEU A 120 -17.81 -12.65 12.96
CA LEU A 120 -17.25 -12.27 14.28
C LEU A 120 -17.17 -13.48 15.21
N SER A 121 -18.24 -14.26 15.31
CA SER A 121 -18.29 -15.46 16.15
C SER A 121 -17.21 -16.47 15.76
N ASP A 122 -17.11 -16.78 14.46
CA ASP A 122 -16.19 -17.78 13.94
C ASP A 122 -14.73 -17.30 14.03
N PHE A 123 -14.49 -16.02 13.72
CA PHE A 123 -13.16 -15.43 13.86
C PHE A 123 -12.67 -15.41 15.30
N TYR A 124 -13.44 -14.92 16.26
CA TYR A 124 -13.00 -14.86 17.65
C TYR A 124 -13.05 -16.21 18.37
N GLY A 125 -13.88 -17.15 17.90
CA GLY A 125 -13.94 -18.50 18.45
C GLY A 125 -12.76 -19.38 18.07
N GLN A 126 -12.36 -19.39 16.79
CA GLN A 126 -11.34 -20.33 16.27
C GLN A 126 -10.28 -19.61 15.46
N GLY A 127 -10.68 -18.62 14.67
CA GLY A 127 -9.81 -17.91 13.77
C GLY A 127 -8.69 -17.08 14.36
N ILE A 128 -8.91 -16.52 15.54
CA ILE A 128 -7.99 -15.61 16.20
C ILE A 128 -6.67 -16.29 16.54
N LEU A 129 -6.71 -17.57 16.91
CA LEU A 129 -5.49 -18.35 17.21
C LEU A 129 -4.61 -18.49 15.96
N ALA A 130 -5.21 -18.83 14.83
CA ALA A 130 -4.47 -18.92 13.57
C ALA A 130 -3.96 -17.56 13.10
N CYS A 131 -4.71 -16.49 13.35
CA CYS A 131 -4.26 -15.12 13.09
C CYS A 131 -3.03 -14.77 13.96
N ILE A 132 -3.06 -15.09 15.26
CA ILE A 132 -1.93 -14.91 16.17
C ILE A 132 -0.70 -15.69 15.68
N VAL A 133 -0.86 -16.96 15.30
CA VAL A 133 0.25 -17.78 14.78
C VAL A 133 0.83 -17.16 13.51
N THR A 134 -0.04 -16.72 12.59
CA THR A 134 0.38 -16.06 11.35
C THR A 134 1.12 -14.76 11.64
N ASP A 135 0.62 -13.94 12.57
CA ASP A 135 1.25 -12.70 13.00
C ASP A 135 2.60 -12.93 13.68
N VAL A 136 2.75 -13.98 14.50
CA VAL A 136 4.04 -14.36 15.10
C VAL A 136 5.07 -14.54 14.00
N ILE A 137 4.75 -15.35 12.99
CA ILE A 137 5.65 -15.64 11.88
C ILE A 137 5.92 -14.37 11.06
N ALA A 138 4.86 -13.66 10.66
CA ALA A 138 4.96 -12.44 9.86
C ALA A 138 5.83 -11.38 10.55
N ILE A 139 5.69 -11.19 11.86
CA ILE A 139 6.50 -10.24 12.65
C ILE A 139 7.97 -10.66 12.70
N GLN A 140 8.28 -11.95 12.89
CA GLN A 140 9.69 -12.38 12.88
C GLN A 140 10.31 -12.18 11.49
N ILE A 141 9.56 -12.49 10.43
CA ILE A 141 9.98 -12.28 9.04
C ILE A 141 10.21 -10.77 8.78
N THR A 142 9.31 -9.91 9.25
CA THR A 142 9.44 -8.44 9.18
C THR A 142 10.71 -7.97 9.89
N LYS A 143 10.98 -8.43 11.12
CA LYS A 143 12.23 -8.11 11.84
C LYS A 143 13.47 -8.51 11.06
N PHE A 144 13.44 -9.65 10.38
CA PHE A 144 14.54 -10.10 9.52
C PHE A 144 14.78 -9.14 8.35
N SER A 145 13.71 -8.70 7.67
CA SER A 145 13.80 -7.65 6.65
C SER A 145 14.40 -6.36 7.21
N LEU A 146 13.94 -5.90 8.38
CA LEU A 146 14.39 -4.65 9.01
C LEU A 146 15.88 -4.68 9.37
N ARG A 147 16.39 -5.81 9.86
CA ARG A 147 17.83 -5.96 10.16
C ARG A 147 18.68 -6.00 8.89
N ARG A 148 18.21 -6.64 7.83
CA ARG A 148 18.91 -6.59 6.54
C ARG A 148 18.90 -5.19 5.94
N LEU A 149 17.83 -4.44 6.15
CA LEU A 149 17.74 -3.04 5.73
C LEU A 149 18.83 -2.19 6.37
N SER A 150 19.03 -2.30 7.69
CA SER A 150 20.05 -1.51 8.39
C SER A 150 21.48 -1.87 7.99
N GLY A 151 21.75 -3.13 7.66
CA GLY A 151 23.08 -3.60 7.26
C GLY A 151 23.44 -3.41 5.78
N SER A 152 22.47 -3.55 4.86
CA SER A 152 22.73 -3.56 3.40
C SER A 152 22.13 -2.37 2.65
N GLY A 153 21.22 -1.61 3.26
CA GLY A 153 20.53 -0.49 2.65
C GLY A 153 19.33 -0.90 1.77
N LEU A 154 18.36 0.00 1.64
CA LEU A 154 17.03 -0.27 1.08
C LEU A 154 17.02 -0.72 -0.39
N PHE A 155 18.01 -0.29 -1.17
CA PHE A 155 18.10 -0.59 -2.60
C PHE A 155 19.19 -1.63 -2.91
N SER A 156 19.69 -2.33 -1.89
CA SER A 156 20.56 -3.47 -2.13
C SER A 156 19.75 -4.62 -2.73
N ALA A 157 20.27 -5.24 -3.78
CA ALA A 157 19.69 -6.46 -4.34
C ALA A 157 19.47 -7.54 -3.26
N ARG A 158 20.37 -7.62 -2.27
CA ARG A 158 20.27 -8.55 -1.13
C ARG A 158 19.04 -8.28 -0.26
N PHE A 159 18.71 -7.00 -0.02
CA PHE A 159 17.51 -6.62 0.73
C PHE A 159 16.25 -6.90 -0.09
N LEU A 160 16.21 -6.50 -1.37
CA LEU A 160 15.06 -6.71 -2.25
C LEU A 160 14.71 -8.19 -2.40
N VAL A 161 15.70 -9.03 -2.70
CA VAL A 161 15.50 -10.49 -2.80
C VAL A 161 15.02 -11.06 -1.47
N SER A 162 15.62 -10.63 -0.36
CA SER A 162 15.16 -11.05 0.97
C SER A 162 13.71 -10.68 1.24
N TYR A 163 13.32 -9.45 0.90
CA TYR A 163 11.98 -8.95 1.15
C TYR A 163 10.94 -9.69 0.30
N LEU A 164 11.25 -9.98 -0.96
CA LEU A 164 10.38 -10.77 -1.83
C LEU A 164 10.19 -12.21 -1.33
N ILE A 165 11.27 -12.87 -0.90
CA ILE A 165 11.20 -14.21 -0.30
C ILE A 165 10.34 -14.19 0.97
N ASN A 166 10.53 -13.16 1.80
CA ASN A 166 9.77 -12.97 3.03
C ASN A 166 8.27 -12.77 2.78
N LEU A 167 7.93 -11.95 1.78
CA LEU A 167 6.56 -11.72 1.36
C LEU A 167 5.93 -13.01 0.82
N ALA A 168 6.65 -13.75 -0.04
CA ALA A 168 6.20 -15.04 -0.53
C ALA A 168 5.97 -16.06 0.60
N ALA A 169 6.85 -16.10 1.60
CA ALA A 169 6.70 -16.97 2.77
C ALA A 169 5.44 -16.60 3.60
N CYS A 170 5.16 -15.31 3.79
CA CYS A 170 3.93 -14.87 4.46
C CYS A 170 2.66 -15.30 3.70
N PHE A 171 2.64 -15.12 2.38
CA PHE A 171 1.51 -15.58 1.55
C PHE A 171 1.35 -17.09 1.57
N PHE A 172 2.45 -17.84 1.46
CA PHE A 172 2.42 -19.29 1.55
C PHE A 172 1.84 -19.78 2.89
N MET A 173 2.31 -19.22 4.00
CA MET A 173 1.79 -19.55 5.33
C MET A 173 0.29 -19.24 5.45
N PHE A 174 -0.14 -18.07 4.96
CA PHE A 174 -1.56 -17.72 4.91
C PHE A 174 -2.38 -18.75 4.12
N THR A 175 -1.92 -19.15 2.93
CA THR A 175 -2.65 -20.12 2.09
C THR A 175 -2.73 -21.50 2.74
N VAL A 176 -1.70 -21.91 3.49
CA VAL A 176 -1.71 -23.16 4.25
C VAL A 176 -2.72 -23.09 5.40
N VAL A 177 -2.76 -21.98 6.14
CA VAL A 177 -3.73 -21.76 7.22
C VAL A 177 -5.16 -21.83 6.70
N VAL A 178 -5.46 -21.12 5.60
CA VAL A 178 -6.78 -21.17 4.95
C VAL A 178 -7.14 -22.59 4.52
N PHE A 179 -6.19 -23.31 3.91
CA PHE A 179 -6.41 -24.69 3.48
C PHE A 179 -6.78 -25.61 4.65
N VAL A 180 -6.05 -25.52 5.77
CA VAL A 180 -6.34 -26.32 6.97
C VAL A 180 -7.74 -26.02 7.50
N PHE A 181 -8.14 -24.75 7.57
CA PHE A 181 -9.50 -24.39 7.97
C PHE A 181 -10.57 -24.91 7.02
N ARG A 182 -10.34 -24.91 5.69
CA ARG A 182 -11.29 -25.50 4.72
C ARG A 182 -11.47 -26.99 4.95
N VAL A 183 -10.38 -27.70 5.22
CA VAL A 183 -10.44 -29.13 5.54
C VAL A 183 -11.18 -29.35 6.86
N GLU A 184 -10.88 -28.58 7.90
CA GLU A 184 -11.56 -28.71 9.20
C GLU A 184 -13.06 -28.43 9.10
N ASP A 185 -13.45 -27.38 8.38
CA ASP A 185 -14.85 -26.99 8.17
C ASP A 185 -15.61 -28.07 7.39
N MET A 186 -15.01 -28.61 6.33
CA MET A 186 -15.55 -29.75 5.58
C MET A 186 -15.75 -30.97 6.49
N VAL A 187 -14.73 -31.35 7.26
CA VAL A 187 -14.80 -32.51 8.17
C VAL A 187 -15.90 -32.30 9.22
N ARG A 188 -15.97 -31.10 9.82
CA ARG A 188 -16.99 -30.77 10.83
C ARG A 188 -18.39 -30.86 10.25
N LEU A 189 -18.61 -30.31 9.05
CA LEU A 189 -19.90 -30.34 8.37
C LEU A 189 -20.33 -31.77 8.05
N TYR A 190 -19.44 -32.60 7.51
CA TYR A 190 -19.76 -33.99 7.20
C TYR A 190 -20.05 -34.80 8.47
N MET A 191 -19.27 -34.62 9.53
CA MET A 191 -19.52 -35.30 10.81
C MET A 191 -20.87 -34.93 11.44
N GLN A 192 -21.37 -33.71 11.22
CA GLN A 192 -22.66 -33.26 11.75
C GLN A 192 -23.85 -33.62 10.85
N VAL A 193 -23.70 -33.47 9.53
CA VAL A 193 -24.82 -33.57 8.59
C VAL A 193 -24.89 -34.94 7.92
N ALA A 194 -23.77 -35.52 7.51
CA ALA A 194 -23.73 -36.77 6.75
C ALA A 194 -22.47 -37.62 7.09
N PRO A 195 -22.39 -38.20 8.30
CA PRO A 195 -21.17 -38.83 8.81
C PRO A 195 -20.78 -40.13 8.09
N HIS A 196 -21.71 -40.71 7.33
CA HIS A 196 -21.49 -41.95 6.57
C HIS A 196 -21.14 -41.70 5.11
N ASP A 197 -21.19 -40.44 4.64
CA ASP A 197 -20.79 -40.10 3.28
C ASP A 197 -19.27 -40.06 3.17
N SER A 198 -18.75 -40.43 2.00
CA SER A 198 -17.32 -40.27 1.70
C SER A 198 -16.97 -38.79 1.66
N MET A 199 -16.02 -38.37 2.51
CA MET A 199 -15.57 -36.98 2.56
C MET A 199 -14.91 -36.57 1.23
N PRO A 200 -15.30 -35.44 0.63
CA PRO A 200 -14.70 -34.95 -0.60
C PRO A 200 -13.28 -34.47 -0.36
N VAL A 201 -12.40 -34.64 -1.35
CA VAL A 201 -11.04 -34.09 -1.30
C VAL A 201 -11.12 -32.58 -1.54
N VAL A 202 -10.69 -31.79 -0.56
CA VAL A 202 -10.55 -30.34 -0.71
C VAL A 202 -9.27 -30.04 -1.52
N PRO A 203 -9.35 -29.46 -2.73
CA PRO A 203 -8.17 -29.14 -3.51
C PRO A 203 -7.43 -27.93 -2.93
N TYR A 204 -6.10 -27.96 -2.94
CA TYR A 204 -5.28 -26.81 -2.54
C TYR A 204 -5.16 -25.80 -3.69
N THR A 205 -5.86 -24.68 -3.58
CA THR A 205 -5.92 -23.62 -4.60
C THR A 205 -5.43 -22.27 -4.06
N PRO A 206 -4.11 -22.10 -3.87
CA PRO A 206 -3.55 -20.95 -3.14
C PRO A 206 -3.86 -19.59 -3.79
N PHE A 207 -3.89 -19.52 -5.13
CA PHE A 207 -4.18 -18.28 -5.85
C PHE A 207 -5.63 -17.85 -5.69
N ASP A 208 -6.56 -18.81 -5.64
CA ASP A 208 -7.98 -18.52 -5.42
C ASP A 208 -8.19 -18.01 -3.99
N TYR A 209 -7.53 -18.62 -3.00
CA TYR A 209 -7.60 -18.17 -1.61
C TYR A 209 -7.10 -16.73 -1.43
N ILE A 210 -6.00 -16.37 -2.11
CA ILE A 210 -5.49 -14.99 -2.09
C ILE A 210 -6.51 -14.06 -2.75
N ARG A 211 -7.01 -14.43 -3.94
CA ARG A 211 -7.95 -13.61 -4.71
C ARG A 211 -9.23 -13.32 -3.93
N SER A 212 -9.82 -14.35 -3.31
CA SER A 212 -11.04 -14.19 -2.53
C SER A 212 -10.81 -13.46 -1.21
N SER A 213 -9.59 -13.48 -0.67
CA SER A 213 -9.24 -12.78 0.57
C SER A 213 -8.86 -11.31 0.38
N ILE A 214 -8.57 -10.88 -0.86
CA ILE A 214 -8.40 -9.46 -1.21
C ILE A 214 -9.73 -8.70 -1.10
N ASP A 215 -10.85 -9.39 -1.30
CA ASP A 215 -12.15 -8.77 -1.06
C ASP A 215 -12.47 -8.81 0.45
N LEU A 216 -12.16 -7.70 1.13
CA LEU A 216 -12.41 -7.57 2.57
C LEU A 216 -13.90 -7.72 2.92
N PHE A 217 -14.79 -7.37 1.98
CA PHE A 217 -16.22 -7.20 2.26
C PHE A 217 -17.08 -8.39 1.81
N HIS A 218 -16.50 -9.36 1.12
CA HIS A 218 -17.19 -10.57 0.67
C HIS A 218 -16.75 -11.78 1.48
N LEU A 219 -17.71 -12.42 2.17
CA LEU A 219 -17.48 -13.72 2.79
C LEU A 219 -17.50 -14.80 1.73
N GLU A 220 -16.45 -15.62 1.67
CA GLU A 220 -16.47 -16.78 0.79
C GLU A 220 -17.43 -17.84 1.35
N THR A 221 -18.25 -18.41 0.49
CA THR A 221 -19.16 -19.49 0.84
C THR A 221 -18.70 -20.79 0.18
N ALA A 222 -18.68 -21.86 0.96
CA ALA A 222 -18.40 -23.20 0.46
C ALA A 222 -19.72 -23.98 0.34
N ILE A 223 -19.93 -24.64 -0.80
CA ILE A 223 -21.08 -25.52 -1.03
C ILE A 223 -20.58 -26.95 -1.09
N TYR A 224 -21.11 -27.80 -0.23
CA TYR A 224 -20.84 -29.23 -0.20
C TYR A 224 -22.09 -30.00 -0.60
N VAL A 225 -21.92 -30.98 -1.50
CA VAL A 225 -22.99 -31.89 -1.93
C VAL A 225 -22.90 -33.14 -1.10
N THR A 226 -23.98 -33.46 -0.38
CA THR A 226 -24.11 -34.67 0.46
C THR A 226 -25.28 -35.53 -0.02
N SER A 227 -25.37 -36.76 0.46
CA SER A 227 -26.52 -37.65 0.25
C SER A 227 -27.82 -37.05 0.81
N ARG A 228 -27.72 -36.11 1.76
CA ARG A 228 -28.86 -35.37 2.34
C ARG A 228 -29.20 -34.07 1.59
N GLY A 229 -28.50 -33.77 0.50
CA GLY A 229 -28.68 -32.57 -0.31
C GLY A 229 -27.50 -31.61 -0.23
N TRP A 230 -27.73 -30.38 -0.70
CA TRP A 230 -26.70 -29.35 -0.79
C TRP A 230 -26.63 -28.55 0.49
N VAL A 231 -25.44 -28.44 1.08
CA VAL A 231 -25.21 -27.69 2.32
C VAL A 231 -24.21 -26.58 2.02
N SER A 232 -24.57 -25.34 2.36
CA SER A 232 -23.66 -24.19 2.25
C SER A 232 -23.19 -23.74 3.63
N THR A 233 -21.93 -23.31 3.69
CA THR A 233 -21.29 -22.77 4.90
C THR A 233 -20.61 -21.45 4.59
N TYR A 234 -20.66 -20.53 5.54
CA TYR A 234 -19.85 -19.31 5.50
C TYR A 234 -18.45 -19.69 5.96
N PHE A 235 -17.46 -19.45 5.11
CA PHE A 235 -16.09 -19.69 5.50
C PHE A 235 -15.60 -18.56 6.41
N MET A 236 -14.79 -18.91 7.40
CA MET A 236 -14.15 -17.96 8.31
C MET A 236 -13.56 -16.76 7.53
N PRO A 237 -13.61 -15.51 8.05
CA PRO A 237 -13.11 -14.33 7.34
C PRO A 237 -11.59 -14.35 7.15
N GLN A 238 -11.16 -15.10 6.13
CA GLN A 238 -9.80 -15.26 5.63
C GLN A 238 -9.17 -13.92 5.23
N SER A 239 -9.99 -12.95 4.78
CA SER A 239 -9.56 -11.59 4.51
C SER A 239 -8.95 -10.95 5.75
N VAL A 240 -9.60 -11.07 6.92
CA VAL A 240 -9.09 -10.49 8.18
C VAL A 240 -7.74 -11.10 8.55
N ILE A 241 -7.55 -12.42 8.38
CA ILE A 241 -6.25 -13.08 8.62
C ILE A 241 -5.18 -12.52 7.67
N LEU A 242 -5.51 -12.43 6.37
CA LEU A 242 -4.59 -11.91 5.36
C LEU A 242 -4.17 -10.47 5.67
N TYR A 243 -5.13 -9.61 5.98
CA TYR A 243 -4.90 -8.20 6.24
C TYR A 243 -4.15 -7.95 7.56
N CYS A 244 -4.35 -8.76 8.60
CA CYS A 244 -3.51 -8.71 9.80
C CYS A 244 -2.05 -9.06 9.46
N ALA A 245 -1.83 -10.13 8.70
CA ALA A 245 -0.49 -10.54 8.27
C ALA A 245 0.20 -9.47 7.39
N ILE A 246 -0.52 -8.89 6.42
CA ILE A 246 -0.01 -7.82 5.54
C ILE A 246 0.24 -6.52 6.32
N ALA A 247 -0.59 -6.19 7.31
CA ALA A 247 -0.41 -4.98 8.10
C ALA A 247 0.94 -4.98 8.82
N THR A 248 1.47 -6.14 9.23
CA THR A 248 2.83 -6.21 9.79
C THR A 248 3.91 -5.89 8.74
N GLN A 249 3.72 -6.35 7.49
CA GLN A 249 4.63 -6.07 6.36
C GLN A 249 4.57 -4.60 5.90
N SER A 250 3.45 -3.91 6.16
CA SER A 250 3.28 -2.49 5.81
C SER A 250 4.37 -1.59 6.41
N THR A 251 4.98 -2.00 7.53
CA THR A 251 6.11 -1.28 8.14
C THR A 251 7.33 -1.22 7.22
N VAL A 252 7.62 -2.31 6.51
CA VAL A 252 8.73 -2.37 5.55
C VAL A 252 8.38 -1.55 4.31
N VAL A 253 7.14 -1.67 3.83
CA VAL A 253 6.64 -0.86 2.69
C VAL A 253 6.73 0.63 2.99
N PHE A 254 6.29 1.05 4.18
CA PHE A 254 6.41 2.44 4.63
C PHE A 254 7.86 2.92 4.58
N MET A 255 8.81 2.12 5.08
CA MET A 255 10.22 2.50 5.03
C MET A 255 10.79 2.54 3.61
N ILE A 256 10.33 1.67 2.72
CA ILE A 256 10.67 1.71 1.28
C ILE A 256 10.22 3.03 0.67
N VAL A 257 8.94 3.39 0.87
CA VAL A 257 8.36 4.62 0.33
C VAL A 257 9.04 5.85 0.93
N ALA A 258 9.20 5.90 2.25
CA ALA A 258 9.81 7.04 2.93
C ALA A 258 11.28 7.23 2.51
N THR A 259 12.05 6.14 2.36
CA THR A 259 13.44 6.23 1.89
C THR A 259 13.51 6.62 0.41
N GLY A 260 12.56 6.15 -0.42
CA GLY A 260 12.40 6.59 -1.80
C GLY A 260 12.15 8.10 -1.89
N LEU A 261 11.22 8.62 -1.08
CA LEU A 261 10.94 10.06 -0.97
C LEU A 261 12.17 10.85 -0.47
N PHE A 262 12.91 10.31 0.50
CA PHE A 262 14.15 10.92 0.98
C PHE A 262 15.18 11.06 -0.17
N ARG A 263 15.39 10.00 -0.96
CA ARG A 263 16.29 10.06 -2.12
C ARG A 263 15.77 10.99 -3.21
N ALA A 264 14.47 10.97 -3.50
CA ALA A 264 13.87 11.88 -4.49
C ALA A 264 14.06 13.35 -4.10
N THR A 265 13.88 13.69 -2.82
CA THR A 265 14.12 15.05 -2.32
C THR A 265 15.61 15.43 -2.31
N GLN A 266 16.52 14.48 -2.13
CA GLN A 266 17.97 14.71 -2.33
C GLN A 266 18.29 14.96 -3.81
N LEU A 267 17.81 14.12 -4.70
CA LEU A 267 18.03 14.28 -6.15
C LEU A 267 17.45 15.60 -6.65
N SER A 268 16.25 15.98 -6.22
CA SER A 268 15.65 17.26 -6.60
C SER A 268 16.46 18.45 -6.08
N LYS A 269 16.93 18.42 -4.83
CA LYS A 269 17.84 19.45 -4.29
C LYS A 269 19.12 19.55 -5.11
N THR A 270 19.73 18.41 -5.45
CA THR A 270 20.99 18.36 -6.20
C THR A 270 20.79 18.88 -7.63
N PHE A 271 19.69 18.49 -8.27
CA PHE A 271 19.28 18.98 -9.58
C PHE A 271 19.04 20.49 -9.58
N LEU A 272 18.29 21.02 -8.61
CA LEU A 272 18.03 22.45 -8.47
C LEU A 272 19.32 23.24 -8.22
N LEU A 273 20.20 22.76 -7.33
CA LEU A 273 21.49 23.40 -7.10
C LEU A 273 22.39 23.35 -8.34
N SER A 274 22.39 22.25 -9.08
CA SER A 274 23.14 22.12 -10.33
C SER A 274 22.58 23.04 -11.42
N ALA A 275 21.26 23.15 -11.53
CA ALA A 275 20.59 24.05 -12.47
C ALA A 275 20.94 25.51 -12.19
N VAL A 276 20.82 25.97 -10.94
CA VAL A 276 21.11 27.35 -10.55
C VAL A 276 22.60 27.67 -10.66
N ARG A 277 23.50 26.71 -10.36
CA ARG A 277 24.95 26.87 -10.54
C ARG A 277 25.37 26.90 -12.02
N GLY A 278 24.67 26.13 -12.86
CA GLY A 278 24.92 26.09 -14.29
C GLY A 278 24.46 27.36 -15.00
N MET A 279 23.32 27.92 -14.58
CA MET A 279 22.75 29.15 -15.15
C MET A 279 23.77 30.28 -15.17
N GLY A 280 23.99 30.87 -16.36
CA GLY A 280 24.99 31.92 -16.60
C GLY A 280 26.22 31.44 -17.36
N THR A 281 26.38 30.13 -17.53
CA THR A 281 27.26 29.58 -18.57
C THR A 281 26.50 29.53 -19.90
N PRO A 282 27.15 29.79 -21.05
CA PRO A 282 26.51 29.70 -22.37
C PRO A 282 25.81 28.35 -22.60
N ARG A 283 26.41 27.26 -22.09
CA ARG A 283 25.92 25.89 -22.22
C ARG A 283 24.64 25.61 -21.42
N ALA A 284 24.54 26.14 -20.19
CA ALA A 284 23.34 25.97 -19.37
C ALA A 284 22.20 26.90 -19.80
N ASN A 285 22.53 28.11 -20.28
CA ASN A 285 21.53 28.99 -20.89
C ASN A 285 20.98 28.36 -22.17
N ALA A 286 21.84 27.78 -23.02
CA ALA A 286 21.41 27.02 -24.20
C ALA A 286 20.53 25.82 -23.82
N ASN A 287 20.92 25.02 -22.82
CA ASN A 287 20.09 23.91 -22.35
C ASN A 287 18.76 24.37 -21.74
N GLY A 288 18.75 25.48 -20.99
CA GLY A 288 17.52 26.08 -20.45
C GLY A 288 16.59 26.58 -21.56
N LEU A 289 17.16 27.15 -22.63
CA LEU A 289 16.43 27.57 -23.83
C LEU A 289 15.90 26.37 -24.61
N VAL A 290 16.67 25.28 -24.72
CA VAL A 290 16.21 24.02 -25.33
C VAL A 290 15.08 23.40 -24.53
N VAL A 291 15.18 23.34 -23.19
CA VAL A 291 14.10 22.85 -22.32
C VAL A 291 12.86 23.74 -22.46
N PHE A 292 13.03 25.07 -22.51
CA PHE A 292 11.95 26.02 -22.77
C PHE A 292 11.31 25.76 -24.15
N PHE A 293 12.11 25.54 -25.19
CA PHE A 293 11.65 25.32 -26.56
C PHE A 293 10.93 23.98 -26.73
N VAL A 294 11.42 22.92 -26.07
CA VAL A 294 10.76 21.60 -26.06
C VAL A 294 9.46 21.68 -25.27
N ALA A 295 9.45 22.36 -24.12
CA ALA A 295 8.24 22.56 -23.33
C ALA A 295 7.21 23.42 -24.09
N SER A 296 7.64 24.46 -24.81
CA SER A 296 6.75 25.30 -25.62
C SER A 296 6.24 24.58 -26.86
N LEU A 297 7.05 23.74 -27.53
CA LEU A 297 6.60 22.87 -28.61
C LEU A 297 5.55 21.85 -28.13
N PHE A 298 5.77 21.23 -26.97
CA PHE A 298 4.79 20.33 -26.36
C PHE A 298 3.49 21.07 -26.00
N ALA A 299 3.60 22.28 -25.44
CA ALA A 299 2.48 23.16 -25.16
C ALA A 299 1.68 23.52 -26.42
N ILE A 300 2.36 23.87 -27.52
CA ILE A 300 1.76 24.19 -28.81
C ILE A 300 1.07 22.94 -29.39
N ALA A 301 1.71 21.78 -29.37
CA ALA A 301 1.12 20.52 -29.85
C ALA A 301 -0.13 20.12 -29.05
N MET A 302 -0.11 20.29 -27.73
CA MET A 302 -1.29 20.08 -26.89
C MET A 302 -2.39 21.12 -27.17
N GLY A 303 -2.03 22.38 -27.42
CA GLY A 303 -2.97 23.43 -27.85
C GLY A 303 -3.63 23.10 -29.19
N PHE A 304 -2.88 22.62 -30.18
CA PHE A 304 -3.43 22.18 -31.46
C PHE A 304 -4.32 20.95 -31.32
N MET A 305 -3.96 19.97 -30.48
CA MET A 305 -4.85 18.84 -30.20
C MET A 305 -6.16 19.28 -29.55
N ALA A 306 -6.11 20.26 -28.64
CA ALA A 306 -7.31 20.82 -28.03
C ALA A 306 -8.20 21.54 -29.06
N ILE A 307 -7.61 22.37 -29.94
CA ILE A 307 -8.34 23.07 -31.01
C ILE A 307 -8.93 22.08 -32.02
N PHE A 308 -8.17 21.07 -32.44
CA PHE A 308 -8.65 20.04 -33.38
C PHE A 308 -9.82 19.24 -32.80
N TRP A 309 -9.75 18.89 -31.52
CA TRP A 309 -10.83 18.20 -30.82
C TRP A 309 -12.08 19.09 -30.71
N LEU A 310 -11.90 20.38 -30.44
CA LEU A 310 -12.97 21.39 -30.36
C LEU A 310 -13.66 21.61 -31.72
N ILE A 311 -12.90 21.60 -32.83
CA ILE A 311 -13.45 21.67 -34.20
C ILE A 311 -14.24 20.40 -34.54
N LYS A 312 -13.75 19.22 -34.12
CA LYS A 312 -14.43 17.93 -34.33
C LYS A 312 -15.74 17.79 -33.54
N GLU A 313 -15.88 18.50 -32.41
CA GLU A 313 -17.11 18.47 -31.60
C GLU A 313 -18.18 19.45 -32.11
N ILE A 314 -17.79 20.45 -32.92
CA ILE A 314 -18.67 21.48 -33.51
C ILE A 314 -19.16 21.09 -34.93
N LEU A 315 -18.43 20.20 -35.62
CA LEU A 315 -18.76 19.62 -36.93
C LEU A 315 -19.49 18.27 -36.78
#